data_AF-A0A3M2HE30-F1
#
_entry.id   AF-A0A3M2HE30-F1
#
_cell.length_a   1.000
_cell.length_b   1.000
_cell.length_c   1.000
_cell.angle_alpha   90.00
_cell.angle_beta   90.00
_cell.angle_gamma   90.00
#
_symmetry.space_group_name_H-M   'P 1'
#
loop_
_entity.id
_entity.type
_entity.pdbx_description
1 polymer ?
#
loop_
_entity_poly.entity_id
_entity_poly.type
_entity_poly.pdbx_seq_one_letter_code
_entity_poly.pdbx_strand_id
1 'polypeptide(L)'
;VVPLPPEPEPEPAPPAPTPAPEPVVDRVVISTDGGSVVVEREGAVLFAGALEPAAGVRGDIVIGEGPEVKVLFTDGSTRWWARAWIDEAGVLRTDTARETVEPPAEPVLVWAEIPGVAAVHLKALDGLVWIVEVAPQPGYGPWITRDGDTSVRIEFEGNGELWVLEGALGPDGVPVYDYVRVA
;
A
#
# COMPACT_ATOMS: atom_id res chain seq x y z
N VAL A 1 -57.87 -14.23 55.84
CA VAL A 1 -56.74 -14.43 54.91
C VAL A 1 -57.09 -13.68 53.64
N VAL A 2 -56.40 -12.58 53.35
CA VAL A 2 -56.64 -11.80 52.12
C VAL A 2 -55.79 -12.43 51.01
N PRO A 3 -56.35 -12.78 49.85
CA PRO A 3 -55.56 -13.34 48.75
C PRO A 3 -54.60 -12.27 48.21
N LEU A 4 -53.35 -12.66 48.02
CA LEU A 4 -52.36 -11.79 47.37
C LEU A 4 -52.75 -11.57 45.90
N PRO A 5 -52.52 -10.36 45.36
CA PRO A 5 -52.76 -10.10 43.95
C PRO A 5 -51.84 -10.98 43.09
N PRO A 6 -52.30 -11.39 41.88
CA PRO A 6 -51.48 -12.15 40.96
C PRO A 6 -50.23 -11.34 40.57
N GLU A 7 -49.10 -12.02 40.50
CA GLU A 7 -47.83 -11.44 40.08
C GLU A 7 -47.96 -10.95 38.61
N PRO A 8 -47.52 -9.73 38.29
CA PRO A 8 -47.62 -9.20 36.94
C PRO A 8 -46.80 -10.07 35.98
N GLU A 9 -47.39 -10.44 34.84
CA GLU A 9 -46.67 -11.15 33.79
C GLU A 9 -45.45 -10.34 33.33
N PRO A 10 -44.29 -11.00 33.12
CA PRO A 10 -43.09 -10.32 32.65
C PRO A 10 -43.35 -9.70 31.27
N GLU A 11 -43.08 -8.41 31.16
CA GLU A 11 -43.17 -7.66 29.92
C GLU A 11 -42.24 -8.32 28.87
N PRO A 12 -42.71 -8.56 27.63
CA PRO A 12 -41.88 -9.19 26.61
C PRO A 12 -40.66 -8.32 26.34
N ALA A 13 -39.47 -8.94 26.40
CA ALA A 13 -38.22 -8.25 26.10
C ALA A 13 -38.28 -7.61 24.70
N PRO A 14 -37.76 -6.39 24.52
CA PRO A 14 -37.74 -5.75 23.21
C PRO A 14 -36.99 -6.66 22.22
N PRO A 15 -37.44 -6.72 20.95
CA PRO A 15 -36.78 -7.52 19.93
C PRO A 15 -35.31 -7.09 19.82
N ALA A 16 -34.42 -8.07 19.74
CA ALA A 16 -33.01 -7.79 19.52
C ALA A 16 -32.83 -6.93 18.25
N PRO A 17 -31.93 -5.93 18.26
CA PRO A 17 -31.66 -5.14 17.07
C PRO A 17 -31.24 -6.09 15.95
N THR A 18 -31.88 -5.96 14.79
CA THR A 18 -31.48 -6.70 13.60
C THR A 18 -30.04 -6.29 13.26
N PRO A 19 -29.10 -7.25 13.10
CA PRO A 19 -27.74 -6.90 12.69
C PRO A 19 -27.82 -6.13 11.36
N ALA A 20 -27.08 -5.02 11.29
CA ALA A 20 -26.97 -4.27 10.05
C ALA A 20 -26.45 -5.20 8.94
N PRO A 21 -26.95 -5.09 7.70
CA PRO A 21 -26.38 -5.84 6.59
C PRO A 21 -24.89 -5.52 6.49
N GLU A 22 -24.06 -6.55 6.40
CA GLU A 22 -22.62 -6.36 6.17
C GLU A 22 -22.42 -5.62 4.85
N PRO A 23 -21.49 -4.66 4.77
CA PRO A 23 -21.21 -3.96 3.53
C PRO A 23 -20.84 -4.98 2.44
N VAL A 24 -21.47 -4.88 1.27
CA VAL A 24 -21.12 -5.70 0.11
C VAL A 24 -19.79 -5.19 -0.43
N VAL A 25 -18.69 -5.82 -0.01
CA VAL A 25 -17.34 -5.56 -0.55
C VAL A 25 -17.19 -6.40 -1.81
N ASP A 26 -17.10 -5.75 -2.97
CA ASP A 26 -16.70 -6.43 -4.20
C ASP A 26 -15.22 -6.82 -4.04
N ARG A 27 -14.95 -8.13 -4.03
CA ARG A 27 -13.60 -8.69 -3.87
C ARG A 27 -13.17 -9.39 -5.15
N VAL A 28 -12.00 -9.03 -5.67
CA VAL A 28 -11.38 -9.69 -6.82
C VAL A 28 -9.99 -10.19 -6.45
N VAL A 29 -9.59 -11.33 -7.02
CA VAL A 29 -8.22 -11.83 -6.94
C VAL A 29 -7.60 -11.70 -8.32
N ILE A 30 -6.48 -11.00 -8.41
CA ILE A 30 -5.71 -10.85 -9.65
C ILE A 30 -4.49 -11.75 -9.56
N SER A 31 -4.36 -12.67 -10.52
CA SER A 31 -3.26 -13.64 -10.57
C SER A 31 -2.36 -13.39 -11.77
N THR A 32 -1.06 -13.52 -11.54
CA THR A 32 0.01 -13.48 -12.54
C THR A 32 0.92 -14.69 -12.34
N ASP A 33 1.86 -14.93 -13.26
CA ASP A 33 2.90 -15.95 -13.03
C ASP A 33 3.82 -15.60 -11.83
N GLY A 34 3.90 -14.32 -11.45
CA GLY A 34 4.71 -13.84 -10.33
C GLY A 34 4.03 -13.92 -8.95
N GLY A 35 2.72 -14.15 -8.90
CA GLY A 35 1.95 -14.17 -7.66
C GLY A 35 0.52 -13.66 -7.82
N SER A 36 -0.16 -13.48 -6.68
CA SER A 36 -1.53 -12.95 -6.66
C SER A 36 -1.75 -11.86 -5.61
N VAL A 37 -2.73 -11.00 -5.88
CA VAL A 37 -3.20 -9.96 -4.96
C VAL A 37 -4.71 -10.01 -4.84
N VAL A 38 -5.21 -9.82 -3.61
CA VAL A 38 -6.62 -9.52 -3.36
C VAL A 38 -6.84 -8.02 -3.49
N VAL A 39 -7.82 -7.61 -4.29
CA VAL A 39 -8.30 -6.22 -4.33
C VAL A 39 -9.73 -6.18 -3.83
N GLU A 40 -9.97 -5.28 -2.88
CA GLU A 40 -11.28 -5.05 -2.27
C GLU A 40 -11.80 -3.69 -2.73
N ARG A 41 -13.12 -3.57 -2.91
CA ARG A 41 -13.77 -2.34 -3.34
C ARG A 41 -14.82 -1.91 -2.32
N GLU A 42 -14.75 -0.63 -1.95
CA GLU A 42 -15.79 0.06 -1.19
C GLU A 42 -16.24 1.31 -1.97
N GLY A 43 -17.39 1.21 -2.65
CA GLY A 43 -17.91 2.30 -3.47
C GLY A 43 -17.00 2.66 -4.65
N ALA A 44 -16.34 3.82 -4.57
CA ALA A 44 -15.42 4.36 -5.58
C ALA A 44 -13.93 4.19 -5.19
N VAL A 45 -13.64 3.48 -4.11
CA VAL A 45 -12.29 3.26 -3.61
C VAL A 45 -11.96 1.78 -3.68
N LEU A 46 -10.75 1.48 -4.12
CA LEU A 46 -10.13 0.16 -4.15
C LEU A 46 -9.04 0.09 -3.09
N PHE A 47 -8.83 -1.10 -2.53
CA PHE A 47 -7.83 -1.40 -1.53
C PHE A 47 -7.05 -2.66 -1.94
N ALA A 48 -5.73 -2.57 -1.90
CA ALA A 48 -4.85 -3.73 -2.05
C ALA A 48 -4.79 -4.49 -0.72
N GLY A 49 -5.28 -5.71 -0.72
CA GLY A 49 -5.26 -6.62 0.41
C GLY A 49 -4.04 -7.54 0.40
N ALA A 50 -4.27 -8.80 0.80
CA ALA A 50 -3.23 -9.80 0.91
C ALA A 50 -2.48 -10.02 -0.41
N LEU A 51 -1.14 -10.08 -0.31
CA LEU A 51 -0.22 -10.46 -1.37
C LEU A 51 0.27 -11.89 -1.17
N GLU A 52 0.26 -12.68 -2.23
CA GLU A 52 0.82 -14.04 -2.26
C GLU A 52 1.81 -14.16 -3.43
N PRO A 53 3.09 -13.79 -3.22
CA PRO A 53 4.13 -13.93 -4.24
C PRO A 53 4.45 -15.41 -4.52
N ALA A 54 4.80 -15.72 -5.77
CA ALA A 54 5.33 -17.03 -6.13
C ALA A 54 6.71 -17.28 -5.50
N ALA A 55 7.15 -18.54 -5.46
CA ALA A 55 8.44 -18.89 -4.87
C ALA A 55 9.61 -18.20 -5.60
N GLY A 56 10.48 -17.53 -4.84
CA GLY A 56 11.59 -16.76 -5.40
C GLY A 56 11.19 -15.39 -5.98
N VAL A 57 9.91 -15.03 -5.91
CA VAL A 57 9.37 -13.76 -6.35
C VAL A 57 9.03 -12.90 -5.13
N ARG A 58 9.32 -11.60 -5.22
CA ARG A 58 8.89 -10.59 -4.25
C ARG A 58 7.64 -9.91 -4.78
N GLY A 59 6.67 -9.62 -3.90
CA GLY A 59 5.50 -8.81 -4.22
C GLY A 59 5.49 -7.50 -3.44
N ASP A 60 5.07 -6.41 -4.07
CA ASP A 60 4.98 -5.08 -3.48
C ASP A 60 3.73 -4.34 -3.98
N ILE A 61 3.07 -3.65 -3.06
CA ILE A 61 1.97 -2.75 -3.36
C ILE A 61 2.57 -1.41 -3.80
N VAL A 62 2.30 -1.01 -5.04
CA VAL A 62 2.75 0.27 -5.60
C VAL A 62 1.71 1.34 -5.36
N ILE A 63 0.44 1.04 -5.62
CA ILE A 63 -0.71 1.88 -5.25
C ILE A 63 -1.66 0.99 -4.45
N GLY A 64 -1.82 1.29 -3.16
CA GLY A 64 -2.53 0.45 -2.22
C GLY A 64 -3.97 0.86 -1.94
N GLU A 65 -4.31 2.11 -2.21
CA GLU A 65 -5.65 2.66 -1.97
C GLU A 65 -5.97 3.75 -2.98
N GLY A 66 -7.21 3.77 -3.47
CA GLY A 66 -7.71 4.85 -4.33
C GLY A 66 -8.59 4.36 -5.49
N PRO A 67 -8.79 5.17 -6.54
CA PRO A 67 -9.55 4.75 -7.72
C PRO A 67 -8.82 3.68 -8.56
N GLU A 68 -7.55 3.45 -8.26
CA GLU A 68 -6.68 2.46 -8.87
C GLU A 68 -5.84 1.79 -7.77
N VAL A 69 -5.59 0.50 -7.95
CA VAL A 69 -4.61 -0.30 -7.21
C VAL A 69 -3.62 -0.89 -8.21
N LYS A 70 -2.34 -0.85 -7.86
CA LYS A 70 -1.26 -1.39 -8.67
C LYS A 70 -0.28 -2.17 -7.80
N VAL A 71 0.03 -3.39 -8.21
CA VAL A 71 0.92 -4.30 -7.51
C VAL A 71 1.97 -4.82 -8.48
N LEU A 72 3.20 -4.91 -7.99
CA LEU A 72 4.34 -5.48 -8.69
C LEU A 72 4.75 -6.79 -8.05
N PHE A 73 4.99 -7.81 -8.87
CA PHE A 73 5.77 -8.98 -8.51
C PHE A 73 7.07 -8.98 -9.31
N THR A 74 8.21 -9.31 -8.71
CA THR A 74 9.51 -9.34 -9.42
C THR A 74 10.44 -10.43 -8.89
N ASP A 75 11.19 -11.07 -9.79
CA ASP A 75 12.23 -12.05 -9.47
C ASP A 75 13.67 -11.53 -9.69
N GLY A 76 13.82 -10.26 -10.09
CA GLY A 76 15.12 -9.71 -10.50
C GLY A 76 15.20 -9.41 -12.00
N SER A 77 14.59 -10.28 -12.80
CA SER A 77 14.74 -10.33 -14.26
C SER A 77 13.41 -10.20 -15.01
N THR A 78 12.31 -10.46 -14.31
CA THR A 78 10.96 -10.33 -14.82
C THR A 78 10.11 -9.59 -13.81
N ARG A 79 9.33 -8.63 -14.29
CA ARG A 79 8.29 -7.94 -13.55
C ARG A 79 6.92 -8.41 -14.03
N TRP A 80 6.03 -8.70 -13.09
CA TRP A 80 4.62 -8.95 -13.34
C TRP A 80 3.79 -7.89 -12.63
N TRP A 81 2.96 -7.21 -13.39
CA TRP A 81 2.09 -6.16 -12.90
C TRP A 81 0.68 -6.71 -12.76
N ALA A 82 0.04 -6.45 -11.62
CA ALA A 82 -1.38 -6.64 -11.39
C ALA A 82 -2.01 -5.28 -11.12
N ARG A 83 -3.01 -4.91 -11.92
CA ARG A 83 -3.66 -3.60 -11.84
C ARG A 83 -5.17 -3.78 -11.73
N ALA A 84 -5.80 -3.01 -10.85
CA ALA A 84 -7.25 -2.83 -10.80
C ALA A 84 -7.58 -1.35 -10.80
N TRP A 85 -8.65 -0.95 -11.49
CA TRP A 85 -9.15 0.42 -11.46
C TRP A 85 -10.65 0.47 -11.69
N ILE A 86 -11.28 1.56 -11.27
CA ILE A 86 -12.68 1.83 -11.55
C ILE A 86 -12.74 2.73 -12.80
N ASP A 87 -13.40 2.27 -13.85
CA ASP A 87 -13.58 3.07 -15.07
C ASP A 87 -14.64 4.19 -14.88
N GLU A 88 -14.78 5.05 -15.89
CA GLU A 88 -15.73 6.18 -15.84
C GLU A 88 -17.19 5.74 -15.66
N ALA A 89 -17.52 4.49 -16.00
CA ALA A 89 -18.86 3.91 -15.81
C ALA A 89 -19.04 3.31 -14.40
N GLY A 90 -18.04 3.40 -13.52
CA GLY A 90 -18.06 2.81 -12.19
C GLY A 90 -17.83 1.30 -12.20
N VAL A 91 -17.32 0.73 -13.29
CA VAL A 91 -17.06 -0.70 -13.43
C VAL A 91 -15.63 -1.00 -13.02
N LEU A 92 -15.47 -2.00 -12.15
CA LEU A 92 -14.15 -2.53 -11.79
C LEU A 92 -13.53 -3.23 -12.99
N ARG A 93 -12.31 -2.82 -13.34
CA ARG A 93 -11.48 -3.41 -14.37
C ARG A 93 -10.21 -3.98 -13.76
N THR A 94 -9.65 -4.99 -14.42
CA THR A 94 -8.37 -5.60 -14.05
C THR A 94 -7.51 -5.79 -15.28
N ASP A 95 -6.20 -5.67 -15.10
CA ASP A 95 -5.21 -5.93 -16.14
C ASP A 95 -3.97 -6.59 -15.53
N THR A 96 -3.26 -7.36 -16.36
CA THR A 96 -1.97 -7.92 -16.01
C THR A 96 -0.96 -7.68 -17.12
N ALA A 97 0.25 -7.31 -16.74
CA ALA A 97 1.34 -7.10 -17.70
C ALA A 97 2.59 -7.84 -17.25
N ARG A 98 3.44 -8.19 -18.21
CA ARG A 98 4.74 -8.82 -17.97
C ARG A 98 5.81 -8.07 -18.73
N GLU A 99 6.92 -7.80 -18.05
CA GLU A 99 8.08 -7.13 -18.61
C GLU A 99 9.34 -7.92 -18.24
N THR A 100 10.21 -8.18 -19.21
CA THR A 100 11.55 -8.69 -18.95
C THR A 100 12.49 -7.51 -18.82
N VAL A 101 13.25 -7.49 -17.73
CA VAL A 101 14.22 -6.44 -17.41
C VAL A 101 15.59 -7.07 -17.39
N GLU A 102 16.58 -6.41 -17.99
CA GLU A 102 17.96 -6.80 -17.73
C GLU A 102 18.28 -6.49 -16.26
N PRO A 103 18.66 -7.50 -15.45
CA PRO A 103 19.03 -7.25 -14.07
C PRO A 103 20.24 -6.30 -14.05
N PRO A 104 20.26 -5.26 -13.21
CA PRO A 104 21.47 -4.49 -13.01
C PRO A 104 22.57 -5.43 -12.49
N ALA A 105 23.80 -5.23 -12.95
CA ALA A 105 24.90 -6.15 -12.67
C ALA A 105 25.15 -6.34 -11.16
N GLU A 106 24.84 -5.33 -10.32
CA GLU A 106 24.81 -5.42 -8.85
C GLU A 106 23.79 -4.40 -8.29
N PRO A 107 23.14 -4.67 -7.14
CA PRO A 107 22.30 -3.69 -6.46
C PRO A 107 23.13 -2.49 -5.98
N VAL A 108 22.68 -1.28 -6.29
CA VAL A 108 23.33 -0.05 -5.82
C VAL A 108 22.60 0.46 -4.57
N LEU A 109 23.36 0.70 -3.51
CA LEU A 109 22.87 1.16 -2.20
C LEU A 109 23.31 2.60 -1.96
N VAL A 110 22.38 3.47 -1.59
CA VAL A 110 22.63 4.90 -1.32
C VAL A 110 21.93 5.29 -0.04
N TRP A 111 22.65 5.98 0.85
CA TRP A 111 22.03 6.67 1.99
C TRP A 111 21.60 8.08 1.57
N ALA A 112 20.33 8.36 1.76
CA ALA A 112 19.74 9.67 1.60
C ALA A 112 19.54 10.31 2.99
N GLU A 113 20.22 11.43 3.22
CA GLU A 113 20.23 12.08 4.54
C GLU A 113 19.52 13.43 4.47
N ILE A 114 18.55 13.63 5.37
CA ILE A 114 17.98 14.94 5.69
C ILE A 114 18.60 15.40 7.01
N PRO A 115 19.50 16.40 7.00
CA PRO A 115 20.22 16.82 8.19
C PRO A 115 19.28 17.16 9.37
N GLY A 116 19.46 16.45 10.49
CA GLY A 116 18.66 16.66 11.70
C GLY A 116 17.25 16.06 11.67
N VAL A 117 16.85 15.38 10.59
CA VAL A 117 15.50 14.82 10.43
C VAL A 117 15.52 13.31 10.28
N ALA A 118 16.25 12.76 9.29
CA ALA A 118 16.24 11.32 9.03
C ALA A 118 17.41 10.88 8.13
N ALA A 119 17.68 9.57 8.13
CA ALA A 119 18.45 8.89 7.10
C ALA A 119 17.61 7.77 6.48
N VAL A 120 17.68 7.62 5.16
CA VAL A 120 16.93 6.62 4.39
C VAL A 120 17.88 5.82 3.53
N HIS A 121 17.83 4.51 3.64
CA HIS A 121 18.63 3.62 2.82
C HIS A 121 17.84 3.24 1.57
N LEU A 122 18.28 3.75 0.42
CA LEU A 122 17.71 3.48 -0.89
C LEU A 122 18.51 2.37 -1.58
N LYS A 123 17.80 1.49 -2.29
CA LYS A 123 18.39 0.45 -3.12
C LYS A 123 17.85 0.56 -4.54
N ALA A 124 18.73 0.73 -5.52
CA ALA A 124 18.38 0.47 -6.90
C ALA A 124 18.53 -1.02 -7.18
N LEU A 125 17.44 -1.63 -7.61
CA LEU A 125 17.41 -3.03 -8.03
C LEU A 125 16.32 -3.19 -9.08
N ASP A 126 16.65 -3.93 -10.14
CA ASP A 126 15.76 -4.29 -11.24
C ASP A 126 15.11 -3.07 -11.90
N GLY A 127 15.85 -1.97 -12.09
CA GLY A 127 15.33 -0.74 -12.69
C GLY A 127 14.29 0.01 -11.84
N LEU A 128 14.25 -0.24 -10.53
CA LEU A 128 13.35 0.39 -9.56
C LEU A 128 14.17 0.92 -8.38
N VAL A 129 13.65 1.92 -7.69
CA VAL A 129 14.17 2.36 -6.39
C VAL A 129 13.33 1.78 -5.27
N TRP A 130 14.01 1.31 -4.24
CA TRP A 130 13.44 0.65 -3.08
C TRP A 130 13.89 1.33 -1.80
N ILE A 131 13.01 1.39 -0.82
CA ILE A 131 13.35 1.75 0.55
C ILE A 131 13.75 0.47 1.28
N VAL A 132 14.98 0.42 1.78
CA VAL A 132 15.50 -0.69 2.59
C VAL A 132 15.31 -0.40 4.07
N GLU A 133 15.60 0.82 4.49
CA GLU A 133 15.60 1.23 5.88
C GLU A 133 15.25 2.71 6.00
N VAL A 134 14.50 3.06 7.04
CA VAL A 134 14.20 4.44 7.42
C VAL A 134 14.58 4.64 8.88
N ALA A 135 15.49 5.57 9.13
CA ALA A 135 16.01 5.92 10.45
C ALA A 135 15.68 7.38 10.76
N PRO A 136 14.46 7.68 11.24
CA PRO A 136 14.07 9.03 11.64
C PRO A 136 14.76 9.44 12.95
N GLN A 137 15.04 10.73 13.09
CA GLN A 137 15.49 11.32 14.35
C GLN A 137 14.33 11.38 15.37
N PRO A 138 14.63 11.42 16.68
CA PRO A 138 13.60 11.55 17.70
C PRO A 138 12.68 12.76 17.45
N GLY A 139 11.37 12.53 17.48
CA GLY A 139 10.36 13.55 17.24
C GLY A 139 9.80 13.61 15.82
N TYR A 140 10.30 12.78 14.89
CA TYR A 140 9.76 12.64 13.53
C TYR A 140 9.13 11.26 13.29
N GLY A 141 7.96 11.25 12.64
CA GLY A 141 7.29 10.04 12.17
C GLY A 141 7.34 9.94 10.63
N PRO A 142 7.79 8.81 10.06
CA PRO A 142 7.81 8.61 8.61
C PRO A 142 6.45 8.11 8.09
N TRP A 143 6.01 8.71 6.99
CA TRP A 143 4.89 8.28 6.16
C TRP A 143 5.43 8.00 4.76
N ILE A 144 5.31 6.77 4.31
CA ILE A 144 5.89 6.35 3.03
C ILE A 144 4.77 6.30 1.99
N THR A 145 4.93 7.09 0.93
CA THR A 145 4.03 7.07 -0.22
C THR A 145 4.85 6.66 -1.44
N ARG A 146 4.48 5.55 -2.09
CA ARG A 146 5.14 5.16 -3.32
C ARG A 146 4.42 5.82 -4.49
N ASP A 147 5.04 6.86 -5.04
CA ASP A 147 4.54 7.55 -6.22
C ASP A 147 5.18 6.94 -7.48
N GLY A 148 4.57 5.86 -7.97
CA GLY A 148 4.96 5.21 -9.24
C GLY A 148 6.06 4.15 -9.16
N ASP A 149 6.55 3.75 -10.34
CA ASP A 149 7.36 2.54 -10.50
C ASP A 149 8.84 2.81 -10.14
N THR A 150 9.37 3.96 -10.55
CA THR A 150 10.81 4.30 -10.43
C THR A 150 11.14 5.30 -9.34
N SER A 151 10.13 5.74 -8.57
CA SER A 151 10.28 6.75 -7.54
C SER A 151 9.63 6.33 -6.22
N VAL A 152 10.16 6.88 -5.14
CA VAL A 152 9.67 6.73 -3.78
C VAL A 152 9.56 8.11 -3.15
N ARG A 153 8.52 8.33 -2.36
CA ARG A 153 8.32 9.55 -1.59
C ARG A 153 8.15 9.20 -0.13
N ILE A 154 8.83 9.92 0.75
CA ILE A 154 8.77 9.70 2.19
C ILE A 154 8.56 11.05 2.86
N GLU A 155 7.50 11.15 3.63
CA GLU A 155 7.15 12.34 4.38
C GLU A 155 7.55 12.12 5.84
N PHE A 156 8.22 13.09 6.45
CA PHE A 156 8.64 13.09 7.84
C PHE A 156 7.92 14.24 8.54
N GLU A 157 6.92 13.92 9.34
CA GLU A 157 6.18 14.89 10.14
C GLU A 157 6.72 14.88 11.58
N GLY A 158 7.06 16.06 12.10
CA GLY A 158 7.61 16.16 13.45
C GLY A 158 8.03 17.57 13.83
N ASN A 159 8.01 17.87 15.13
CA ASN A 159 8.46 19.16 15.67
C ASN A 159 7.78 20.41 15.04
N GLY A 160 6.56 20.26 14.50
CA GLY A 160 5.85 21.33 13.80
C GLY A 160 6.34 21.59 12.38
N GLU A 161 7.09 20.65 11.80
CA GLU A 161 7.63 20.71 10.44
C GLU A 161 7.20 19.46 9.66
N LEU A 162 7.05 19.64 8.34
CA LEU A 162 6.90 18.55 7.38
C LEU A 162 8.11 18.56 6.44
N TRP A 163 8.78 17.42 6.33
CA TRP A 163 9.87 17.22 5.37
C TRP A 163 9.48 16.15 4.38
N VAL A 164 9.84 16.32 3.12
CA VAL A 164 9.57 15.34 2.06
C VAL A 164 10.90 14.95 1.43
N LEU A 165 11.17 13.65 1.35
CA LEU A 165 12.24 13.04 0.59
C LEU A 165 11.66 12.37 -0.65
N GLU A 166 12.22 12.68 -1.81
CA GLU A 166 11.88 12.01 -3.06
C GLU A 166 13.13 11.30 -3.57
N GLY A 167 13.04 9.99 -3.76
CA GLY A 167 14.09 9.17 -4.35
C GLY A 167 13.65 8.65 -5.71
N ALA A 168 14.51 8.68 -6.72
CA ALA A 168 14.22 8.17 -8.06
C ALA A 168 15.44 7.46 -8.65
N LEU A 169 15.21 6.64 -9.68
CA LEU A 169 16.31 6.01 -10.39
C LEU A 169 16.99 7.03 -11.32
N GLY A 170 18.28 7.26 -11.15
CA GLY A 170 19.09 8.07 -12.03
C GLY A 170 19.33 7.41 -13.40
N PRO A 171 19.80 8.16 -14.41
CA PRO A 171 20.06 7.65 -15.75
C PRO A 171 21.18 6.60 -15.81
N ASP A 172 22.01 6.52 -14.78
CA ASP A 172 23.07 5.53 -14.59
C ASP A 172 22.63 4.32 -13.75
N GLY A 173 21.36 4.26 -13.34
CA GLY A 173 20.83 3.20 -12.48
C GLY A 173 21.18 3.37 -11.00
N VAL A 174 21.74 4.51 -10.60
CA VAL A 174 22.01 4.85 -9.20
C VAL A 174 20.81 5.63 -8.63
N PRO A 175 20.34 5.34 -7.39
CA PRO A 175 19.33 6.17 -6.76
C PRO A 175 19.82 7.62 -6.62
N VAL A 176 19.03 8.56 -7.15
CA VAL A 176 19.16 9.99 -6.87
C VAL A 176 18.05 10.40 -5.92
N TYR A 177 18.30 11.42 -5.10
CA TYR A 177 17.28 11.91 -4.18
C TYR A 177 17.35 13.42 -4.01
N ASP A 178 16.22 14.00 -3.65
CA ASP A 178 16.09 15.38 -3.21
C ASP A 178 15.21 15.42 -1.96
N TYR A 179 15.31 16.51 -1.19
CA TYR A 179 14.43 16.74 -0.06
C TYR A 179 14.06 18.21 0.10
N VAL A 180 12.85 18.44 0.59
CA VAL A 180 12.33 19.79 0.81
C VAL A 180 11.59 19.86 2.14
N ARG A 181 11.72 21.00 2.80
CA ARG A 181 10.87 21.38 3.93
C ARG A 181 9.59 22.01 3.39
N VAL A 182 8.45 21.42 3.73
CA VAL A 182 7.11 21.92 3.41
C VAL A 182 6.66 22.74 4.62
N ALA A 183 6.52 24.05 4.42
CA ALA A 183 6.25 25.04 5.46
C ALA A 183 4.81 24.97 6.01
#